data_AF-A0A060W2U7-F1
#
_entry.id   AF-A0A060W2U7-F1
#
_cell.length_a   1.000
_cell.length_b   1.000
_cell.length_c   1.000
_cell.angle_alpha   90.00
_cell.angle_beta   90.00
_cell.angle_gamma   90.00
#
_symmetry.space_group_name_H-M   'P 1'
#
loop_
_entity.id
_entity.type
_entity.pdbx_description
1 polymer ?
#
loop_
_entity_poly.entity_id
_entity_poly.type
_entity_poly.pdbx_seq_one_letter_code
_entity_poly.pdbx_strand_id
1 'polypeptide(L)' 'MITRTVSKNPRTTRGDLVNDLQRAGTKVTKPTIRNTLRRQGLKSCSARRVRLKFPREHLDDPEEDWENVIWSDETKI' A
#
# COMPACT_ATOMS: atom_id res chain seq x y z
N MET A 1 15.84 13.39 -4.32
CA MET A 1 16.09 11.97 -4.65
C MET A 1 15.09 11.04 -3.93
N ILE A 2 15.00 11.09 -2.60
CA ILE A 2 14.17 10.19 -1.78
C ILE A 2 12.68 10.21 -2.14
N THR A 3 12.06 11.39 -2.28
CA THR A 3 10.64 11.52 -2.63
C THR A 3 10.32 10.93 -4.00
N ARG A 4 11.19 11.16 -5.00
CA ARG A 4 11.04 10.59 -6.35
C ARG A 4 11.12 9.06 -6.33
N THR A 5 12.00 8.46 -5.54
CA THR A 5 12.11 6.99 -5.44
C THR A 5 10.88 6.38 -4.78
N VAL A 6 10.42 6.96 -3.67
CA VAL A 6 9.24 6.47 -2.94
C VAL A 6 7.95 6.67 -3.75
N SER A 7 7.81 7.76 -4.51
CA SER A 7 6.66 7.96 -5.39
C SER A 7 6.64 6.98 -6.58
N LYS A 8 7.81 6.64 -7.14
CA LYS A 8 7.91 5.64 -8.23
C LYS A 8 7.59 4.23 -7.76
N ASN A 9 8.05 3.87 -6.56
CA ASN A 9 7.80 2.57 -5.99
C ASN A 9 7.34 2.72 -4.52
N PRO A 10 6.03 2.71 -4.24
CA PRO A 10 5.52 2.90 -2.89
C PRO A 10 5.84 1.72 -1.94
N ARG A 11 6.38 0.61 -2.47
CA ARG A 11 6.80 -0.56 -1.68
C ARG A 11 8.24 -0.43 -1.17
N THR A 12 8.97 0.61 -1.56
CA THR A 12 10.35 0.82 -1.11
C THR A 12 10.42 0.99 0.40
N THR A 13 11.31 0.23 1.03
CA THR A 13 11.50 0.29 2.48
C THR A 13 12.55 1.35 2.87
N ARG A 14 12.56 1.72 4.14
CA ARG A 14 13.63 2.58 4.69
C ARG A 14 15.02 1.94 4.56
N GLY A 15 15.12 0.61 4.56
CA GLY A 15 16.38 -0.11 4.38
C GLY A 15 16.91 0.05 2.96
N ASP A 16 16.03 -0.12 1.97
CA ASP A 16 16.37 0.06 0.56
C ASP A 16 16.87 1.48 0.29
N LEU A 17 16.20 2.49 0.87
CA LEU A 17 16.63 3.88 0.76
C LEU A 17 18.02 4.13 1.39
N VAL A 18 18.38 3.45 2.48
CA VAL A 18 19.74 3.55 3.05
C VAL A 18 20.75 2.98 2.06
N ASN A 19 20.47 1.82 1.47
CA ASN A 19 21.36 1.16 0.52
C ASN A 19 21.56 2.01 -0.75
N ASP A 20 20.49 2.57 -1.29
CA ASP A 20 20.53 3.45 -2.48
C ASP A 20 21.36 4.71 -2.23
N LEU A 21 21.19 5.33 -1.06
CA LEU A 21 21.94 6.54 -0.70
C LEU A 21 23.41 6.22 -0.44
N GLN A 22 23.70 5.08 0.19
CA GLN A 22 25.07 4.64 0.43
C GLN A 22 25.79 4.33 -0.89
N ARG A 23 25.09 3.73 -1.86
CA ARG A 23 25.61 3.52 -3.23
C ARG A 23 25.88 4.84 -3.96
N ALA A 24 25.08 5.87 -3.70
CA ALA A 24 25.32 7.22 -4.18
C ALA A 24 26.41 7.99 -3.40
N GLY A 25 27.14 7.32 -2.48
CA GLY A 25 28.22 7.91 -1.68
C GLY A 25 27.74 8.70 -0.46
N THR A 26 26.44 8.70 -0.16
CA THR A 26 25.86 9.43 0.96
C THR A 26 25.53 8.49 2.12
N LYS A 27 26.24 8.62 3.25
CA LYS A 27 25.95 7.81 4.45
C LYS A 27 24.81 8.44 5.24
N VAL A 28 23.64 7.79 5.23
CA VAL A 28 22.44 8.27 5.93
C VAL A 28 21.92 7.21 6.89
N THR A 29 21.48 7.63 8.07
CA THR A 29 20.91 6.71 9.07
C THR A 29 19.39 6.54 8.88
N LYS A 30 18.84 5.39 9.33
CA LYS A 30 17.39 5.11 9.25
C LYS A 30 16.52 6.19 9.92
N PRO A 31 16.88 6.78 11.09
CA PRO A 31 16.12 7.88 11.68
C PRO A 31 16.10 9.14 10.82
N THR A 32 17.22 9.48 10.15
CA THR A 32 17.27 10.63 9.25
C THR A 32 16.28 10.47 8.10
N ILE A 33 16.25 9.29 7.46
CA ILE A 33 15.28 9.00 6.39
C ILE A 33 13.83 9.08 6.92
N ARG A 34 13.56 8.52 8.10
CA ARG A 34 12.23 8.61 8.73
C ARG A 34 11.80 10.07 8.94
N ASN A 35 12.69 10.91 9.45
CA ASN A 35 12.41 12.32 9.68
C ASN A 35 12.18 13.08 8.38
N THR A 36 12.99 12.82 7.35
CA THR A 36 12.80 13.40 6.02
C THR A 36 11.45 12.99 5.41
N LEU A 37 11.08 11.70 5.47
CA LEU A 37 9.79 11.22 4.96
C LEU A 37 8.61 11.87 5.70
N ARG A 38 8.69 12.01 7.03
CA ARG A 38 7.68 12.69 7.84
C ARG A 38 7.52 14.16 7.48
N ARG A 39 8.62 14.90 7.30
CA ARG A 39 8.60 16.31 6.86
C ARG A 39 7.95 16.49 5.49
N GLN A 40 8.00 15.45 4.65
CA GLN A 40 7.38 15.42 3.32
C GLN A 40 5.94 14.86 3.35
N GLY A 41 5.37 14.60 4.53
CA GLY A 41 4.02 14.05 4.66
C GLY A 41 3.87 12.56 4.28
N LEU A 42 4.98 11.86 4.01
CA LEU A 42 4.96 10.45 3.64
C LEU A 42 4.90 9.57 4.89
N LYS A 43 3.83 8.80 5.00
CA LYS A 43 3.63 7.80 6.06
C LYS A 43 3.87 6.39 5.54
N SER A 44 4.35 5.51 6.42
CA SER A 44 4.37 4.08 6.14
C SER A 44 2.95 3.54 6.07
N CYS A 45 2.66 2.74 5.05
CA CYS A 45 1.39 2.04 4.90
C CYS A 45 1.64 0.52 4.95
N SER A 46 0.71 -0.21 5.58
CA SER A 46 0.66 -1.66 5.45
C SER A 46 -0.02 -2.02 4.13
N ALA A 47 0.47 -3.07 3.46
CA ALA A 47 -0.21 -3.60 2.28
C ALA A 47 -1.57 -4.16 2.71
N ARG A 48 -2.67 -3.59 2.21
CA ARG A 48 -4.00 -4.19 2.41
C ARG A 48 -4.04 -5.51 1.65
N ARG A 49 -4.38 -6.59 2.35
CA ARG A 49 -4.71 -7.87 1.70
C ARG A 49 -6.01 -7.66 0.94
N VAL A 50 -5.98 -7.84 -0.37
CA VAL A 50 -7.19 -7.78 -1.19
C VAL A 50 -7.92 -9.11 -1.03
N ARG A 51 -9.19 -9.08 -0.57
CA ARG A 51 -10.05 -10.28 -0.49
C ARG A 51 -10.65 -10.54 -1.89
N LEU A 52 -9.90 -11.25 -2.73
CA LEU A 52 -10.30 -11.57 -4.11
C LEU A 52 -11.03 -12.91 -4.24
N LYS A 53 -11.28 -13.63 -3.16
CA LYS A 53 -11.89 -14.96 -3.23
C LYS A 53 -13.31 -14.90 -3.82
N PHE A 54 -14.17 -14.10 -3.20
CA PHE A 54 -15.56 -13.97 -3.62
C PHE A 54 -15.72 -13.42 -5.05
N PRO A 55 -15.05 -12.31 -5.45
CA PRO A 55 -15.14 -11.82 -6.84
C PRO A 55 -14.56 -12.77 -7.89
N ARG A 56 -13.65 -13.67 -7.52
CA ARG A 56 -13.12 -14.68 -8.45
C ARG A 56 -14.06 -15.85 -8.64
N GLU A 57 -14.77 -16.24 -7.59
CA GLU A 57 -15.74 -17.34 -7.61
C GLU A 57 -17.02 -16.93 -8.36
N HIS A 58 -17.40 -15.66 -8.27
CA HIS A 58 -18.66 -15.13 -8.84
C HIS A 58 -18.42 -14.22 -10.06
N LEU A 59 -17.30 -14.41 -10.78
CA LEU A 59 -16.97 -13.57 -11.95
C LEU A 59 -17.86 -13.89 -13.15
N ASP A 60 -18.21 -15.17 -13.30
CA ASP A 60 -18.94 -15.70 -14.45
C ASP A 60 -20.42 -15.98 -14.13
N ASP A 61 -20.87 -15.62 -12.92
CA ASP A 61 -22.25 -15.86 -12.48
C ASP A 61 -23.23 -14.97 -13.29
N PRO A 62 -24.32 -15.55 -13.85
CA PRO A 62 -25.32 -14.81 -14.59
C PRO A 62 -26.05 -13.76 -13.73
N GLU A 63 -26.65 -12.77 -14.38
CA GLU A 63 -27.38 -11.68 -13.72
C GLU A 63 -28.54 -12.19 -12.82
N GLU A 64 -29.17 -13.29 -13.23
CA GLU A 64 -30.26 -13.97 -12.50
C GLU A 64 -29.86 -14.44 -11.08
N ASP A 65 -28.58 -14.80 -10.88
CA ASP A 65 -28.09 -15.21 -9.56
C ASP A 65 -28.11 -14.04 -8.56
N TRP A 66 -27.98 -12.81 -9.04
CA TRP A 66 -27.97 -11.60 -8.22
C TRP A 66 -29.38 -11.10 -7.88
N GLU A 67 -30.40 -11.43 -8.67
CA GLU A 67 -31.80 -11.06 -8.41
C GLU A 67 -32.34 -11.70 -7.12
N ASN A 68 -31.78 -12.86 -6.75
CA ASN A 68 -32.13 -13.58 -5.53
C ASN A 68 -31.28 -13.16 -4.31
N VAL A 69 -30.27 -12.31 -4.49
CA VAL A 69 -29.37 -11.86 -3.40
C VAL A 69 -30.00 -10.68 -2.66
N ILE A 70 -30.43 -10.92 -1.44
CA ILE A 70 -30.90 -9.87 -0.52
C ILE A 70 -29.70 -9.34 0.26
N TRP A 71 -29.42 -8.03 0.16
CA TRP A 71 -28.36 -7.36 0.92
C TRP A 71 -28.94 -6.70 2.17
N SER A 72 -28.38 -7.00 3.33
CA SER A 72 -28.64 -6.27 4.57
C SER A 72 -27.35 -5.61 5.08
N ASP A 73 -27.37 -4.28 5.08
CA ASP A 73 -26.42 -3.46 5.82
C ASP A 73 -26.92 -3.40 7.28
N GLU A 74 -26.27 -4.13 8.17
CA GLU A 74 -26.42 -3.92 9.61
C GLU A 74 -25.27 -3.05 10.11
N THR A 75 -25.41 -1.73 10.03
CA THR A 75 -24.61 -0.82 10.85
C THR A 75 -25.03 -0.99 12.31
N LYS A 76 -24.18 -1.62 13.13
CA LYS A 76 -24.28 -1.47 14.58
C LYS A 76 -24.06 0.00 14.95
N ILE A 77 -25.11 0.62 15.52
CA ILE A 77 -25.06 1.94 16.16
C ILE A 77 -24.27 1.85 17.46
#